data_AF-A0A6J6SLK5-F1
#
_entry.id   AF-A0A6J6SLK5-F1
#
_cell.length_a   1.000
_cell.length_b   1.000
_cell.length_c   1.000
_cell.angle_alpha   90.00
_cell.angle_beta   90.00
_cell.angle_gamma   90.00
#
_symmetry.space_group_name_H-M   'P 1'
#
loop_
_entity.id
_entity.type
_entity.pdbx_description
1 polymer ?
#
loop_
_entity_poly.entity_id
_entity_poly.type
_entity_poly.pdbx_seq_one_letter_code
_entity_poly.pdbx_strand_id
1 'polypeptide(L)'
;MRVSPRRNHPKRSQKRPANGDEERDISLSSETIEEHSEGVYRVRRITGSTSTKPYRCPGCDQLIPTATPHTVAWLEEDVESRRHWHTVCWTKRNDRKPRTLRSKGAPRY
;
A
#
# COMPACT_ATOMS: atom_id res chain seq x y z
N MET A 1 -0.74 -16.17 -39.93
CA MET A 1 -0.57 -15.78 -38.52
C MET A 1 -1.75 -14.92 -38.07
N ARG A 2 -2.54 -15.33 -37.07
CA ARG A 2 -3.65 -14.51 -36.54
C ARG A 2 -3.10 -13.59 -35.45
N VAL A 3 -3.01 -12.30 -35.74
CA VAL A 3 -2.53 -11.28 -34.81
C VAL A 3 -3.70 -10.84 -33.93
N SER A 4 -3.65 -11.14 -32.63
CA SER A 4 -4.68 -10.75 -31.67
C SER A 4 -4.73 -9.23 -31.49
N PRO A 5 -5.88 -8.56 -31.68
CA PRO A 5 -5.97 -7.11 -31.45
C PRO A 5 -5.81 -6.80 -29.96
N ARG A 6 -4.75 -6.07 -29.57
CA ARG A 6 -4.64 -5.53 -28.21
C ARG A 6 -5.72 -4.47 -28.03
N ARG A 7 -6.75 -4.81 -27.25
CA ARG A 7 -7.82 -3.89 -26.86
C ARG A 7 -7.24 -2.84 -25.90
N ASN A 8 -6.88 -1.69 -26.44
CA ASN A 8 -6.50 -0.51 -25.67
C ASN A 8 -7.78 0.09 -25.06
N HIS A 9 -7.92 0.06 -23.73
CA HIS A 9 -9.03 0.73 -23.04
C HIS A 9 -8.52 2.05 -22.43
N PRO A 10 -8.69 3.20 -23.10
CA PRO A 10 -8.37 4.48 -22.50
C PRO A 10 -9.37 4.76 -21.37
N LYS A 11 -8.90 4.78 -20.12
CA LYS A 11 -9.74 5.19 -18.99
C LYS A 11 -9.99 6.69 -19.07
N ARG A 12 -11.24 6.99 -19.38
CA ARG A 12 -11.92 8.28 -19.39
C ARG A 12 -11.45 9.20 -18.26
N SER A 13 -10.88 10.33 -18.65
CA SER A 13 -10.67 11.51 -17.82
C SER A 13 -12.02 11.99 -17.29
N GLN A 14 -12.21 11.94 -15.97
CA GLN A 14 -13.28 12.67 -15.29
C GLN A 14 -12.65 13.74 -14.40
N LYS A 15 -12.82 14.98 -14.87
CA LYS A 15 -12.64 16.26 -14.21
C LYS A 15 -12.62 16.20 -12.67
N ARG A 16 -11.50 16.64 -12.07
CA ARG A 16 -11.50 17.15 -10.70
C ARG A 16 -11.87 18.65 -10.77
N PRO A 17 -12.84 19.16 -10.00
CA PRO A 17 -13.05 20.59 -9.91
C PRO A 17 -11.85 21.24 -9.21
N ALA A 18 -11.36 22.33 -9.78
CA ALA A 18 -10.41 23.23 -9.16
C ALA A 18 -11.21 24.26 -8.35
N ASN A 19 -11.00 24.31 -7.04
CA ASN A 19 -11.14 25.51 -6.22
C ASN A 19 -10.62 25.27 -4.80
N GLY A 20 -9.89 26.25 -4.26
CA GLY A 20 -9.52 26.36 -2.85
C GLY A 20 -8.03 26.20 -2.61
N ASP A 21 -7.27 27.28 -2.80
CA ASP A 21 -6.11 27.53 -1.98
C ASP A 21 -6.57 27.74 -0.53
N GLU A 22 -6.30 26.79 0.36
CA GLU A 22 -6.29 27.06 1.79
C GLU A 22 -5.25 26.15 2.44
N GLU A 23 -4.09 26.76 2.67
CA GLU A 23 -2.95 26.24 3.40
C GLU A 23 -3.36 26.04 4.88
N ARG A 24 -3.11 24.84 5.44
CA ARG A 24 -3.24 24.40 6.86
C ARG A 24 -4.60 23.73 7.19
N ASP A 25 -4.77 22.41 7.06
CA ASP A 25 -4.22 21.38 7.97
C ASP A 25 -4.17 20.01 7.25
N ILE A 26 -3.16 19.78 6.40
CA ILE A 26 -3.08 18.57 5.54
C ILE A 26 -2.37 17.40 6.26
N SER A 27 -1.99 17.58 7.53
CA SER A 27 -1.22 16.57 8.27
C SER A 27 -2.09 15.53 9.00
N LEU A 28 -3.35 15.81 9.32
CA LEU A 28 -4.20 14.90 10.12
C LEU A 28 -5.31 14.20 9.33
N SER A 29 -5.70 14.70 8.15
CA SER A 29 -6.89 14.20 7.44
C SER A 29 -6.72 12.85 6.73
N SER A 30 -5.50 12.30 6.68
CA SER A 30 -5.21 11.02 6.02
C SER A 30 -5.03 9.83 6.98
N GLU A 31 -5.17 10.08 8.29
CA GLU A 31 -5.12 9.05 9.33
C GLU A 31 -6.53 8.54 9.63
N THR A 32 -6.68 7.23 9.78
CA THR A 32 -7.92 6.55 10.11
C THR A 32 -7.61 5.45 11.11
N ILE A 33 -8.48 5.28 12.10
CA ILE A 33 -8.38 4.19 13.07
C ILE A 33 -9.26 3.04 12.55
N GLU A 34 -8.68 1.85 12.43
CA GLU A 34 -9.41 0.64 12.05
C GLU A 34 -9.24 -0.43 13.14
N GLU A 35 -10.35 -0.98 13.64
CA GLU A 35 -10.34 -2.12 14.55
C GLU A 35 -10.29 -3.44 13.78
N HIS A 36 -9.39 -4.34 14.17
CA HIS A 36 -9.19 -5.63 13.52
C HIS A 36 -8.91 -6.74 14.53
N SER A 37 -8.90 -8.00 14.08
CA SER A 37 -8.76 -9.18 14.96
C SER A 37 -7.49 -9.21 15.82
N GLU A 38 -6.44 -8.52 15.39
CA GLU A 38 -5.16 -8.44 16.11
C GLU A 38 -5.08 -7.22 17.05
N GLY A 39 -6.01 -6.27 16.94
CA GLY A 39 -6.00 -5.02 17.71
C GLY A 39 -6.49 -3.81 16.93
N VAL A 40 -6.38 -2.64 17.56
CA VAL A 40 -6.73 -1.34 16.96
C VAL A 40 -5.51 -0.79 16.21
N TYR A 41 -5.68 -0.58 14.91
CA TYR A 41 -4.65 -0.07 14.02
C TYR A 41 -4.90 1.39 13.67
N ARG A 42 -3.84 2.19 13.74
CA ARG A 42 -3.79 3.51 13.10
C ARG A 42 -3.23 3.35 11.70
N VAL A 43 -3.98 3.88 10.74
CA VAL A 43 -3.72 3.71 9.31
C VAL A 43 -3.60 5.08 8.66
N ARG A 44 -2.45 5.36 8.06
CA ARG A 44 -2.18 6.60 7.35
C ARG A 44 -1.90 6.35 5.87
N ARG A 45 -2.61 7.07 5.00
CA ARG A 45 -2.35 7.02 3.56
C ARG A 45 -1.25 8.00 3.17
N ILE A 46 -0.19 7.48 2.57
CA ILE A 46 0.97 8.24 2.11
C ILE A 46 0.83 8.45 0.60
N THR A 47 0.95 9.71 0.17
CA THR A 47 1.00 10.07 -1.24
C THR A 47 2.37 9.75 -1.83
N GLY A 48 2.44 9.54 -3.14
CA GLY A 48 3.72 9.25 -3.79
C GLY A 48 4.79 10.30 -3.47
N SER A 49 4.46 11.59 -3.57
CA SER A 49 5.39 12.69 -3.38
C SER A 49 6.10 12.73 -2.03
N THR A 50 5.52 12.16 -0.97
CA THR A 50 6.13 12.11 0.37
C THR A 50 6.96 10.85 0.61
N SER A 51 6.93 9.88 -0.32
CA SER A 51 7.73 8.67 -0.28
C SER A 51 9.13 8.91 -0.86
N THR A 52 10.06 9.29 0.01
CA THR A 52 11.45 9.59 -0.36
C THR A 52 12.38 8.38 -0.28
N LYS A 53 11.97 7.29 0.36
CA LYS A 53 12.79 6.08 0.58
C LYS A 53 12.01 4.81 0.19
N PRO A 54 12.66 3.80 -0.39
CA PRO A 54 12.00 2.52 -0.62
C PRO A 54 11.83 1.76 0.69
N TYR A 55 10.67 1.11 0.85
CA TYR A 55 10.33 0.33 2.05
C TYR A 55 9.92 -1.09 1.67
N ARG A 56 10.05 -2.04 2.60
CA ARG A 56 9.66 -3.44 2.36
C ARG A 56 8.25 -3.71 2.88
N CYS A 57 7.38 -4.25 2.02
CA CYS A 57 5.99 -4.52 2.36
C CYS A 57 5.84 -5.86 3.11
N PRO A 58 5.25 -5.92 4.32
CA PRO A 58 5.11 -7.17 5.07
C PRO A 58 4.21 -8.22 4.41
N GLY A 59 3.15 -7.80 3.70
CA GLY A 59 2.17 -8.73 3.11
C GLY A 59 2.63 -9.44 1.84
N CYS A 60 3.61 -8.89 1.12
CA CYS A 60 4.13 -9.50 -0.12
C CYS A 60 5.66 -9.60 -0.18
N ASP A 61 6.37 -9.02 0.79
CA ASP A 61 7.83 -8.98 0.91
C ASP A 61 8.56 -8.28 -0.26
N GLN A 62 7.80 -7.59 -1.11
CA GLN A 62 8.31 -6.75 -2.19
C GLN A 62 8.62 -5.33 -1.71
N LEU A 63 9.55 -4.67 -2.42
CA LEU A 63 9.87 -3.27 -2.19
C LEU A 63 8.77 -2.35 -2.76
N ILE A 64 8.36 -1.40 -1.94
CA ILE A 64 7.58 -0.23 -2.32
C ILE A 64 8.60 0.80 -2.84
N PRO A 65 8.57 1.18 -4.12
CA PRO A 65 9.49 2.17 -4.65
C PRO A 65 9.21 3.56 -4.07
N THR A 66 10.20 4.45 -4.19
CA THR A 66 9.98 5.89 -3.95
C THR A 66 8.90 6.43 -4.87
N ALA A 67 8.35 7.59 -4.51
CA ALA A 67 7.27 8.23 -5.27
C ALA A 67 5.99 7.38 -5.43
N THR A 68 5.84 6.25 -4.72
CA THR A 68 4.70 5.34 -4.85
C THR A 68 3.68 5.55 -3.73
N PRO A 69 2.39 5.80 -4.03
CA PRO A 69 1.35 5.88 -3.01
C PRO A 69 1.21 4.55 -2.26
N HIS A 70 1.23 4.61 -0.93
CA HIS A 70 1.17 3.42 -0.08
C HIS A 70 0.54 3.74 1.29
N THR A 71 0.33 2.72 2.11
CA THR A 71 -0.32 2.84 3.41
C THR A 71 0.68 2.54 4.50
N VAL A 72 0.74 3.37 5.53
CA VAL A 72 1.50 3.11 6.75
C VAL A 72 0.52 2.72 7.84
N ALA A 73 0.77 1.59 8.51
CA ALA A 73 -0.09 1.10 9.58
C ALA A 73 0.74 0.67 10.78
N TRP A 74 0.24 0.97 11.98
CA TRP A 74 0.82 0.60 13.28
C TRP A 74 -0.29 0.34 14.29
N LEU A 75 0.02 -0.37 15.37
CA LEU A 75 -0.92 -0.55 16.48
C LEU A 75 -1.04 0.77 17.25
N GLU A 76 -2.23 1.10 17.73
CA GLU A 76 -2.43 2.34 18.49
C GLU A 76 -1.50 2.44 19.73
N GLU A 77 -1.27 1.31 20.40
CA GLU A 77 -0.38 1.22 21.57
C GLU A 77 1.11 1.29 21.22
N ASP A 78 1.49 1.10 19.95
CA ASP A 78 2.89 0.99 19.52
C ASP A 78 3.17 1.75 18.21
N VAL A 79 3.44 3.05 18.35
CA VAL A 79 3.72 3.98 17.25
C VAL A 79 5.06 3.71 16.57
N GLU A 80 5.97 2.97 17.21
CA GLU A 80 7.27 2.65 16.65
C GLU A 80 7.20 1.51 15.63
N SER A 81 6.21 0.62 15.73
CA SER A 81 5.96 -0.48 14.78
C SER A 81 5.25 -0.03 13.48
N ARG A 82 5.57 1.18 13.00
CA ARG A 82 5.11 1.72 11.70
C ARG A 82 5.60 0.87 10.54
N ARG A 83 4.67 0.11 9.96
CA ARG A 83 4.94 -0.76 8.81
C ARG A 83 4.35 -0.16 7.54
N HIS A 84 5.10 -0.28 6.45
CA HIS A 84 4.74 0.27 5.16
C HIS A 84 4.16 -0.83 4.28
N TRP A 85 2.94 -0.65 3.79
CA TRP A 85 2.19 -1.61 3.01
C TRP A 85 1.79 -1.01 1.68
N HIS A 86 1.81 -1.79 0.60
CA HIS A 86 1.04 -1.43 -0.58
C HIS A 86 -0.44 -1.29 -0.21
N THR A 87 -1.16 -0.34 -0.81
CA THR A 87 -2.59 -0.14 -0.52
C THR A 87 -3.41 -1.43 -0.67
N VAL A 88 -3.17 -2.18 -1.74
CA VAL A 88 -3.83 -3.47 -1.99
C VAL A 88 -3.41 -4.58 -1.02
N CYS A 89 -2.20 -4.50 -0.46
CA CYS A 89 -1.72 -5.47 0.53
C CYS A 89 -2.33 -5.19 1.90
N TRP A 90 -2.54 -3.92 2.27
CA TRP A 90 -3.24 -3.54 3.49
C TRP A 90 -4.70 -4.03 3.49
N THR A 91 -5.45 -3.77 2.42
CA THR A 91 -6.86 -4.18 2.30
C THR A 91 -7.03 -5.70 2.39
N LYS A 92 -6.03 -6.47 1.95
CA LYS A 92 -6.05 -7.94 1.96
C LYS A 92 -5.03 -8.52 2.94
N ARG A 93 -4.67 -7.81 4.00
CA ARG A 93 -3.54 -8.21 4.86
C ARG A 93 -3.73 -9.56 5.55
N ASN A 94 -4.98 -9.92 5.86
CA ASN A 94 -5.31 -11.22 6.47
C ASN A 94 -5.08 -12.37 5.47
N ASP A 95 -5.27 -12.12 4.17
CA ASP A 95 -5.08 -13.10 3.10
C ASP A 95 -3.67 -13.05 2.47
N ARG A 96 -2.96 -11.93 2.62
CA ARG A 96 -1.67 -11.65 1.99
C ARG A 96 -0.55 -12.00 2.95
N LYS A 97 0.08 -13.14 2.73
CA LYS A 97 1.36 -13.51 3.35
C LYS A 97 2.45 -13.59 2.28
N PRO A 98 3.72 -13.25 2.59
CA PRO A 98 4.81 -13.48 1.67
C PRO A 98 4.78 -14.91 1.18
N ARG A 99 4.84 -15.07 -0.14
CA ARG A 99 5.05 -16.38 -0.74
C ARG A 99 6.45 -16.82 -0.34
N THR A 100 6.56 -17.56 0.75
CA THR A 100 7.75 -18.34 1.07
C THR A 100 7.89 -19.35 -0.06
N LEU A 101 8.65 -19.00 -1.09
CA LEU A 101 9.08 -19.96 -2.08
C LEU A 101 9.96 -20.95 -1.32
N ARG A 102 9.41 -22.11 -0.96
CA ARG A 102 10.24 -23.27 -0.64
C ARG A 102 11.21 -23.42 -1.78
N SER A 103 12.51 -23.42 -1.48
CA SER A 103 13.55 -23.73 -2.45
C SER A 103 13.13 -25.01 -3.18
N LYS A 104 12.95 -24.91 -4.49
CA LYS A 104 12.78 -26.06 -5.36
C LYS A 104 14.08 -26.87 -5.26
N GLY A 105 14.14 -27.84 -4.36
CA GLY A 105 15.33 -28.68 -4.16
C GLY A 105 15.72 -29.01 -2.72
N ALA A 106 14.87 -28.78 -1.70
CA ALA A 106 15.17 -29.31 -0.38
C ALA A 106 15.31 -30.86 -0.46
N PRO A 107 16.47 -31.43 -0.08
CA PRO A 107 16.70 -32.86 -0.21
C PRO A 107 15.66 -33.61 0.62
N ARG A 108 15.04 -34.63 0.00
CA ARG A 108 14.33 -35.67 0.72
C ARG A 108 15.40 -36.65 1.20
N TYR A 109 15.78 -36.55 2.46
CA TYR A 109 16.34 -37.68 3.20
C TYR A 109 15.28 -38.10 4.21
#